data_AF-A0A8J3Q5E4-F1
#
_entry.id   AF-A0A8J3Q5E4-F1
#
_cell.length_a   1.000
_cell.length_b   1.000
_cell.length_c   1.000
_cell.angle_alpha   90.00
_cell.angle_beta   90.00
_cell.angle_gamma   90.00
#
_symmetry.space_group_name_H-M   'P 1'
#
loop_
_entity.id
_entity.type
_entity.pdbx_description
1 polymer ?
#
loop_
_entity_poly.entity_id
_entity_poly.type
_entity_poly.pdbx_seq_one_letter_code
_entity_poly.pdbx_strand_id
1 'polypeptide(L)'
;MSRAVHMAASIALSYPTATRLQPFQGLFPRLETYLEGTPLPALEARYVETFDLRKRCCLYLTYYTHGDTRRRGLALLKFRQAYQRAGLALTDEELPDHLAVVLEFSAAGHSREATDLMLAHRAGLDLLWHALDELGSPYAEAVAAVRATLPPPGPADAALAVTLAQDGPPTELVGI
;
A
#
# COMPACT_ATOMS: atom_id res chain seq x y z
N MET A 1 16.84 8.32 6.27
CA MET A 1 15.67 9.04 5.71
C MET A 1 14.47 8.12 5.47
N SER A 2 14.65 6.92 4.90
CA SER A 2 13.54 5.98 4.59
C SER A 2 12.62 5.63 5.77
N ARG A 3 13.17 5.43 6.98
CA ARG A 3 12.38 5.08 8.17
C ARG A 3 11.28 6.11 8.51
N ALA A 4 11.60 7.41 8.44
CA ALA A 4 10.64 8.48 8.74
C ALA A 4 9.55 8.56 7.67
N VAL A 5 9.92 8.40 6.40
CA VAL A 5 8.97 8.33 5.28
C VAL A 5 8.02 7.15 5.46
N HIS A 6 8.53 5.96 5.80
CA HIS A 6 7.69 4.77 5.99
C HIS A 6 6.75 4.90 7.19
N MET A 7 7.21 5.49 8.30
CA MET A 7 6.33 5.76 9.45
C MET A 7 5.23 6.77 9.09
N ALA A 8 5.57 7.89 8.43
CA ALA A 8 4.58 8.87 8.04
C ALA A 8 3.57 8.28 7.03
N ALA A 9 4.06 7.54 6.03
CA ALA A 9 3.22 6.92 5.02
C ALA A 9 2.36 5.78 5.58
N SER A 10 2.82 5.02 6.58
CA SER A 10 1.99 3.98 7.22
C SER A 10 0.79 4.60 7.92
N ILE A 11 0.98 5.73 8.59
CA ILE A 11 -0.12 6.46 9.24
C ILE A 11 -1.04 7.07 8.18
N ALA A 12 -0.47 7.76 7.19
CA ALA A 12 -1.23 8.43 6.14
C ALA A 12 -2.06 7.49 5.26
N LEU A 13 -1.60 6.25 5.05
CA LEU A 13 -2.27 5.23 4.24
C LEU A 13 -3.07 4.23 5.09
N SER A 14 -3.30 4.53 6.36
CA SER A 14 -4.21 3.76 7.21
C SER A 14 -5.60 4.39 7.20
N TYR A 15 -6.63 3.59 7.46
CA TYR A 15 -7.99 4.10 7.62
C TYR A 15 -8.02 5.24 8.67
N PRO A 16 -8.61 6.41 8.33
CA PRO A 16 -8.54 7.58 9.19
C PRO A 16 -9.39 7.37 10.45
N THR A 17 -8.76 7.53 11.61
CA THR A 17 -9.45 7.54 12.91
C THR A 17 -9.04 8.77 13.70
N ALA A 18 -9.85 9.17 14.69
CA ALA A 18 -9.57 10.32 15.54
C ALA A 18 -8.20 10.23 16.26
N THR A 19 -7.68 9.02 16.47
CA THR A 19 -6.41 8.76 17.15
C THR A 19 -5.21 8.64 16.19
N ARG A 20 -5.44 8.33 14.90
CA ARG A 20 -4.37 8.10 13.91
C ARG A 20 -3.93 9.36 13.16
N LEU A 21 -4.67 10.46 13.21
CA LEU A 21 -4.28 11.72 12.56
C LEU A 21 -3.23 12.52 13.37
N GLN A 22 -2.20 11.85 13.89
CA GLN A 22 -1.06 12.55 14.49
C GLN A 22 -0.17 13.16 13.38
N PRO A 23 0.39 14.36 13.58
CA PRO A 23 1.06 15.08 12.52
C PRO A 23 2.43 14.47 12.19
N PHE A 24 2.56 13.91 10.99
CA PHE A 24 3.81 13.90 10.24
C PHE A 24 3.85 15.24 9.48
N GLN A 25 4.84 16.08 9.76
CA GLN A 25 4.90 17.45 9.23
C GLN A 25 5.90 17.57 8.08
N GLY A 26 5.44 18.19 6.99
CA GLY A 26 6.24 18.61 5.85
C GLY A 26 6.73 17.49 4.95
N LEU A 27 6.27 16.24 5.15
CA LEU A 27 6.64 15.11 4.30
C LEU A 27 5.70 14.99 3.11
N PHE A 28 4.41 15.26 3.31
CA PHE A 28 3.37 15.16 2.28
C PHE A 28 2.48 16.41 2.30
N PRO A 29 2.98 17.59 1.87
CA PRO A 29 2.28 18.85 2.10
C PRO A 29 0.85 18.92 1.54
N ARG A 30 0.57 18.33 0.37
CA ARG A 30 -0.80 18.32 -0.19
C ARG A 30 -1.69 17.36 0.60
N LEU A 31 -1.16 16.21 0.99
CA LEU A 31 -1.91 15.24 1.79
C LEU A 31 -2.19 15.79 3.19
N GLU A 32 -1.21 16.40 3.84
CA GLU A 32 -1.34 17.06 5.14
C GLU A 32 -2.43 18.14 5.09
N THR A 33 -2.37 19.05 4.10
CA THR A 33 -3.41 20.08 3.89
C THR A 33 -4.80 19.47 3.69
N TYR A 34 -4.88 18.37 2.94
CA TYR A 34 -6.14 17.66 2.69
C TYR A 34 -6.71 17.02 3.97
N LEU A 35 -5.86 16.39 4.78
CA LEU A 35 -6.24 15.75 6.05
C LEU A 35 -6.68 16.80 7.08
N GLU A 36 -5.96 17.92 7.20
CA GLU A 36 -6.31 19.01 8.12
C GLU A 36 -7.60 19.75 7.70
N GLY A 37 -7.81 19.93 6.40
CA GLY A 37 -8.94 20.67 5.85
C GLY A 37 -10.24 19.87 5.70
N THR A 38 -10.23 18.56 5.95
CA THR A 38 -11.40 17.69 5.73
C THR A 38 -11.91 17.10 7.06
N PRO A 39 -13.20 17.29 7.41
CA PRO A 39 -13.79 16.66 8.60
C PRO A 39 -13.67 15.13 8.58
N LEU A 40 -13.46 14.51 9.75
CA LEU A 40 -13.23 13.06 9.85
C LEU A 40 -14.28 12.19 9.11
N PRO A 41 -15.60 12.40 9.25
CA PRO A 41 -16.57 11.58 8.52
C PRO A 41 -16.44 11.69 6.99
N ALA A 42 -16.02 12.85 6.48
CA ALA A 42 -15.76 13.04 5.06
C ALA A 42 -14.43 12.39 4.64
N LEU A 43 -13.42 12.38 5.51
CA LEU A 43 -12.17 11.65 5.28
C LEU A 43 -12.42 10.15 5.20
N GLU A 44 -13.19 9.59 6.13
CA GLU A 44 -13.58 8.18 6.15
C GLU A 44 -14.28 7.77 4.85
N ALA A 45 -15.32 8.52 4.45
CA ALA A 45 -16.05 8.25 3.21
C ALA A 45 -15.15 8.32 1.96
N ARG A 46 -14.30 9.34 1.87
CA ARG A 46 -13.37 9.50 0.73
C ARG A 46 -12.27 8.44 0.74
N TYR A 47 -11.83 7.99 1.91
CA TYR A 47 -10.87 6.88 2.03
C TYR A 47 -11.47 5.61 1.44
N VAL A 48 -12.68 5.23 1.85
CA VAL A 48 -13.41 4.07 1.31
C VAL A 48 -13.62 4.23 -0.21
N GLU A 49 -14.04 5.41 -0.67
CA GLU A 49 -14.20 5.67 -2.11
C GLU A 49 -12.89 5.48 -2.89
N THR A 50 -11.76 5.91 -2.29
CA THR A 50 -10.44 5.84 -2.94
C THR A 50 -9.89 4.42 -2.91
N PHE A 51 -9.86 3.77 -1.76
CA PHE A 51 -9.07 2.55 -1.56
C PHE A 51 -9.89 1.26 -1.63
N ASP A 52 -11.16 1.29 -1.24
CA ASP A 52 -11.99 0.08 -1.14
C ASP A 52 -12.87 -0.10 -2.38
N LEU A 53 -13.44 1.00 -2.90
CA LEU A 53 -14.35 0.94 -4.05
C LEU A 53 -13.61 0.92 -5.39
N ARG A 54 -12.32 1.28 -5.43
CA ARG A 54 -11.52 1.35 -6.66
C ARG A 54 -10.40 0.32 -6.63
N LYS A 55 -10.60 -0.79 -7.35
CA LYS A 55 -9.61 -1.87 -7.49
C LYS A 55 -8.20 -1.40 -7.86
N ARG A 56 -8.08 -0.38 -8.73
CA ARG A 56 -6.79 0.19 -9.18
C ARG A 56 -6.06 1.00 -8.11
N CYS A 57 -6.74 1.38 -7.03
CA CYS A 57 -6.18 2.14 -5.92
C CYS A 57 -6.05 1.28 -4.65
N CYS A 58 -6.29 -0.02 -4.72
CA CYS A 58 -6.22 -0.93 -3.59
C CYS A 58 -4.84 -0.91 -2.89
N LEU A 59 -4.83 -0.95 -1.55
CA LEU A 59 -3.60 -0.95 -0.73
C LEU A 59 -3.02 -2.35 -0.44
N TYR A 60 -3.67 -3.41 -0.93
CA TYR A 60 -3.22 -4.80 -0.74
C TYR A 60 -2.26 -5.22 -1.86
N LEU A 61 -0.98 -5.36 -1.53
CA LEU A 61 0.08 -5.59 -2.53
C LEU A 61 -0.08 -6.90 -3.32
N THR A 62 -0.63 -7.96 -2.69
CA THR A 62 -0.83 -9.25 -3.36
C THR A 62 -2.02 -9.25 -4.30
N TYR A 63 -2.98 -8.32 -4.10
CA TYR A 63 -4.20 -8.24 -4.88
C TYR A 63 -3.91 -7.97 -6.36
N TYR A 64 -2.98 -7.09 -6.68
CA TYR A 64 -2.65 -6.74 -8.07
C TYR A 64 -2.28 -7.97 -8.91
N THR A 65 -1.48 -8.89 -8.36
CA THR A 65 -0.96 -10.05 -9.11
C THR A 65 -1.79 -11.31 -8.96
N HIS A 66 -2.60 -11.42 -7.90
CA HIS A 66 -3.32 -12.66 -7.58
C HIS A 66 -4.84 -12.50 -7.52
N GLY A 67 -5.34 -11.26 -7.42
CA GLY A 67 -6.75 -10.95 -7.15
C GLY A 67 -7.32 -11.76 -5.99
N ASP A 68 -8.61 -12.02 -6.01
CA ASP A 68 -9.27 -12.84 -4.97
C ASP A 68 -9.28 -14.33 -5.34
N THR A 69 -8.11 -14.86 -5.67
CA THR A 69 -7.92 -16.28 -5.98
C THR A 69 -7.28 -17.02 -4.82
N ARG A 70 -7.40 -18.35 -4.80
CA ARG A 70 -6.65 -19.21 -3.86
C ARG A 70 -5.14 -18.94 -3.86
N ARG A 71 -4.57 -18.48 -4.98
CA ARG A 71 -3.14 -18.15 -5.07
C ARG A 71 -2.76 -16.95 -4.18
N ARG A 72 -3.70 -16.03 -3.93
CA ARG A 72 -3.48 -14.91 -2.99
C ARG A 72 -3.20 -15.42 -1.59
N GLY A 73 -3.89 -16.48 -1.14
CA GLY A 73 -3.63 -17.11 0.15
C GLY A 73 -2.17 -17.54 0.33
N LEU A 74 -1.55 -18.12 -0.70
CA LEU A 74 -0.13 -18.50 -0.67
C LEU A 74 0.81 -17.28 -0.65
N ALA A 75 0.46 -16.21 -1.35
CA ALA A 75 1.23 -14.96 -1.32
C ALA A 75 1.21 -14.34 0.08
N LEU A 76 0.05 -14.31 0.75
CA LEU A 76 -0.11 -13.80 2.12
C LEU A 76 0.75 -14.56 3.15
N LEU A 77 0.97 -15.86 2.95
CA LEU A 77 1.85 -16.64 3.83
C LEU A 77 3.29 -16.13 3.84
N LYS A 78 3.80 -15.62 2.70
CA LYS A 78 5.16 -15.06 2.63
C LYS A 78 5.31 -13.83 3.51
N PHE A 79 4.30 -12.97 3.55
CA PHE A 79 4.28 -11.81 4.43
C PHE A 79 4.24 -12.25 5.90
N ARG A 80 3.31 -13.16 6.27
CA ARG A 80 3.23 -13.71 7.65
C ARG A 80 4.55 -14.29 8.12
N GLN A 81 5.24 -15.06 7.27
CA GLN A 81 6.56 -15.62 7.58
C GLN A 81 7.64 -14.55 7.76
N ALA A 82 7.58 -13.43 7.03
CA ALA A 82 8.50 -12.31 7.24
C ALA A 82 8.31 -11.67 8.63
N TYR A 83 7.07 -11.39 9.03
CA TYR A 83 6.78 -10.81 10.34
C TYR A 83 7.11 -11.78 11.49
N GLN A 84 6.79 -13.07 11.33
CA GLN A 84 7.11 -14.10 12.32
C GLN A 84 8.62 -14.25 12.53
N ARG A 85 9.43 -14.23 11.46
CA ARG A 85 10.89 -14.28 11.56
C ARG A 85 11.48 -13.06 12.26
N ALA A 86 10.78 -11.94 12.20
CA ALA A 86 11.11 -10.71 12.93
C ALA A 86 10.63 -10.73 14.39
N GLY A 87 9.95 -11.79 14.85
CA GLY A 87 9.41 -11.88 16.20
C GLY A 87 8.15 -11.04 16.41
N LEU A 88 7.50 -10.57 15.34
CA LEU A 88 6.30 -9.76 15.41
C LEU A 88 5.04 -10.63 15.29
N ALA A 89 4.05 -10.33 16.12
CA ALA A 89 2.72 -10.88 16.01
C ALA A 89 1.82 -9.88 15.27
N LEU A 90 1.20 -10.31 14.18
CA LEU A 90 0.21 -9.50 13.49
C LEU A 90 -1.13 -9.59 14.23
N THR A 91 -1.85 -8.48 14.28
CA THR A 91 -3.25 -8.44 14.65
C THR A 91 -4.12 -8.85 13.46
N ASP A 92 -5.30 -9.41 13.73
CA ASP A 92 -6.28 -9.74 12.67
C ASP A 92 -7.07 -8.51 12.16
N GLU A 93 -6.73 -7.30 12.63
CA GLU A 93 -7.37 -6.05 12.19
C GLU A 93 -7.12 -5.74 10.71
N GLU A 94 -5.96 -6.13 10.17
CA GLU A 94 -5.54 -5.80 8.81
C GLU A 94 -4.73 -6.96 8.21
N LEU A 95 -4.81 -7.17 6.89
CA LEU A 95 -4.08 -8.23 6.22
C LEU A 95 -2.57 -7.94 6.19
N PRO A 96 -1.74 -9.00 6.21
CA PRO A 96 -0.28 -8.87 6.26
C PRO A 96 0.33 -8.15 5.04
N ASP A 97 -0.39 -8.06 3.92
CA ASP A 97 0.08 -7.41 2.69
C ASP A 97 -0.47 -6.00 2.47
N HIS A 98 -1.24 -5.46 3.42
CA HIS A 98 -1.67 -4.08 3.37
C HIS A 98 -0.44 -3.16 3.45
N LEU A 99 -0.32 -2.20 2.53
CA LEU A 99 0.87 -1.36 2.39
C LEU A 99 1.24 -0.64 3.70
N ALA A 100 0.26 -0.12 4.45
CA ALA A 100 0.51 0.50 5.75
C ALA A 100 1.20 -0.45 6.75
N VAL A 101 0.81 -1.72 6.79
CA VAL A 101 1.39 -2.74 7.67
C VAL A 101 2.85 -3.03 7.29
N VAL A 102 3.13 -3.13 5.99
CA VAL A 102 4.50 -3.33 5.47
C VAL A 102 5.39 -2.12 5.80
N LEU A 103 4.84 -0.92 5.72
CA LEU A 103 5.55 0.32 6.04
C LEU A 103 5.82 0.47 7.54
N GLU A 104 4.86 0.11 8.40
CA GLU A 104 5.05 0.06 9.85
C GLU A 104 6.14 -0.96 10.23
N PHE A 105 6.13 -2.14 9.59
CA PHE A 105 7.19 -3.14 9.76
C PHE A 105 8.57 -2.61 9.37
N SER A 106 8.64 -1.88 8.25
CA SER A 106 9.87 -1.20 7.84
C SER A 106 10.32 -0.16 8.88
N ALA A 107 9.37 0.61 9.42
CA ALA A 107 9.62 1.65 10.41
C ALA A 107 9.98 1.10 11.80
N ALA A 108 9.58 -0.14 12.12
CA ALA A 108 9.95 -0.87 13.32
C ALA A 108 11.41 -1.39 13.30
N GLY A 109 12.14 -1.22 12.19
CA GLY A 109 13.55 -1.58 12.07
C GLY A 109 13.83 -2.74 11.12
N HIS A 110 12.80 -3.34 10.52
CA HIS A 110 12.92 -4.45 9.56
C HIS A 110 12.91 -3.95 8.12
N SER A 111 13.66 -2.87 7.86
CA SER A 111 13.58 -2.15 6.60
C SER A 111 14.01 -2.99 5.40
N ARG A 112 14.94 -3.95 5.59
CA ARG A 112 15.40 -4.85 4.53
C ARG A 112 14.28 -5.79 4.09
N GLU A 113 13.67 -6.50 5.03
CA GLU A 113 12.59 -7.45 4.77
C GLU A 113 11.35 -6.77 4.19
N ALA A 114 10.99 -5.59 4.71
CA ALA A 114 9.90 -4.79 4.15
C ALA A 114 10.20 -4.32 2.72
N THR A 115 11.45 -3.94 2.44
CA THR A 115 11.88 -3.56 1.08
C THR A 115 11.77 -4.73 0.13
N ASP A 116 12.22 -5.92 0.55
CA ASP A 116 12.12 -7.14 -0.27
C ASP A 116 10.64 -7.47 -0.58
N LEU A 117 9.73 -7.31 0.39
CA LEU A 117 8.30 -7.48 0.16
C LEU A 117 7.73 -6.44 -0.81
N MET A 118 8.07 -5.16 -0.67
CA MET A 118 7.61 -4.13 -1.61
C MET A 118 8.17 -4.34 -3.03
N LEU A 119 9.43 -4.75 -3.15
CA LEU A 119 10.06 -5.04 -4.44
C LEU A 119 9.44 -6.26 -5.13
N ALA A 120 9.11 -7.31 -4.38
CA ALA A 120 8.39 -8.47 -4.93
C ALA A 120 7.00 -8.11 -5.48
N HIS A 121 6.47 -6.94 -5.10
CA HIS A 121 5.17 -6.41 -5.52
C HIS A 121 5.29 -5.05 -6.21
N ARG A 122 6.46 -4.72 -6.79
CA ARG A 122 6.77 -3.40 -7.33
C ARG A 122 5.78 -2.92 -8.40
N ALA A 123 5.40 -3.82 -9.31
CA ALA A 123 4.44 -3.50 -10.38
C ALA A 123 3.08 -3.04 -9.83
N GLY A 124 2.57 -3.68 -8.76
CA GLY A 124 1.32 -3.28 -8.11
C GLY A 124 1.44 -1.93 -7.40
N LEU A 125 2.56 -1.69 -6.72
CA LEU A 125 2.85 -0.40 -6.08
C LEU A 125 2.96 0.76 -7.09
N ASP A 126 3.57 0.51 -8.25
CA ASP A 126 3.64 1.49 -9.34
C ASP A 126 2.25 1.79 -9.92
N LEU A 127 1.41 0.75 -10.12
CA LEU A 127 0.03 0.91 -10.59
C LEU A 127 -0.86 1.68 -9.61
N LEU A 128 -0.73 1.39 -8.31
CA LEU A 128 -1.39 2.14 -7.25
C LEU A 128 -1.07 3.63 -7.37
N TRP A 129 0.23 3.97 -7.47
CA TRP A 129 0.63 5.37 -7.59
C TRP A 129 0.07 6.02 -8.86
N HIS A 130 0.18 5.37 -10.01
CA HIS A 130 -0.36 5.90 -11.27
C HIS A 130 -1.87 6.15 -11.18
N ALA A 131 -2.63 5.24 -10.58
CA ALA A 131 -4.07 5.40 -10.42
C ALA A 131 -4.42 6.57 -9.48
N LEU A 132 -3.67 6.73 -8.37
CA LEU A 132 -3.86 7.85 -7.45
C LEU A 132 -3.49 9.19 -8.10
N ASP A 133 -2.41 9.22 -8.90
CA ASP A 133 -1.96 10.41 -9.62
C ASP A 133 -2.97 10.83 -10.72
N GLU A 134 -3.48 9.87 -11.50
CA GLU A 134 -4.56 10.09 -12.49
C GLU A 134 -5.83 10.66 -11.85
N LEU A 135 -6.16 10.25 -10.64
CA LEU A 135 -7.30 10.77 -9.88
C LEU A 135 -7.03 12.14 -9.24
N GLY A 136 -5.79 12.64 -9.29
CA GLY A 136 -5.37 13.84 -8.55
C GLY A 136 -5.43 13.65 -7.03
N SER A 137 -5.40 12.41 -6.54
CA SER A 137 -5.57 12.08 -5.13
C SER A 137 -4.36 12.59 -4.31
N PRO A 138 -4.58 13.29 -3.18
CA PRO A 138 -3.50 13.72 -2.29
C PRO A 138 -2.66 12.55 -1.75
N TYR A 139 -3.25 11.36 -1.62
CA TYR A 139 -2.55 10.14 -1.19
C TYR A 139 -1.44 9.70 -2.15
N ALA A 140 -1.43 10.20 -3.41
CA ALA A 140 -0.35 9.95 -4.36
C ALA A 140 1.01 10.40 -3.82
N GLU A 141 1.07 11.43 -2.97
CA GLU A 141 2.34 11.92 -2.37
C GLU A 141 2.98 10.88 -1.46
N ALA A 142 2.20 10.26 -0.57
CA ALA A 142 2.70 9.24 0.35
C ALA A 142 3.22 8.02 -0.43
N VAL A 143 2.48 7.56 -1.43
CA VAL A 143 2.90 6.43 -2.28
C VAL A 143 4.13 6.80 -3.13
N ALA A 144 4.20 8.02 -3.66
CA ALA A 144 5.38 8.51 -4.39
C ALA A 144 6.63 8.50 -3.51
N ALA A 145 6.52 8.98 -2.28
CA ALA A 145 7.63 9.03 -1.33
C ALA A 145 8.12 7.62 -0.95
N VAL A 146 7.20 6.67 -0.75
CA VAL A 146 7.53 5.25 -0.55
C VAL A 146 8.25 4.68 -1.78
N ARG A 147 7.76 4.93 -2.99
CA ARG A 147 8.42 4.47 -4.22
C ARG A 147 9.83 5.02 -4.39
N ALA A 148 10.07 6.25 -3.92
CA ALA A 148 11.36 6.92 -3.97
C ALA A 148 12.38 6.35 -2.96
N THR A 149 11.96 5.55 -1.96
CA THR A 149 12.89 4.83 -1.08
C THR A 149 13.40 3.52 -1.68
N LEU A 150 12.81 3.08 -2.80
CA LEU A 150 13.13 1.84 -3.48
C LEU A 150 14.03 2.11 -4.70
N PRO A 151 14.83 1.12 -5.14
CA PRO A 151 15.49 1.22 -6.44
C PRO A 151 14.47 1.40 -7.58
N PRO A 152 14.89 2.00 -8.72
CA PRO A 152 14.05 2.10 -9.91
C PRO A 152 13.51 0.74 -10.35
N PRO A 153 12.29 0.67 -10.92
CA PRO A 153 11.71 -0.58 -11.39
C PRO A 153 12.57 -1.17 -12.53
N GLY A 154 12.73 -2.49 -12.51
CA GLY A 154 13.43 -3.20 -13.57
C GLY A 154 12.53 -3.41 -14.80
N PRO A 155 13.09 -3.91 -15.92
CA PRO A 155 12.30 -4.21 -17.13
C PRO A 155 11.16 -5.21 -16.89
N ALA A 156 11.37 -6.18 -15.99
CA ALA A 156 10.34 -7.16 -15.64
C ALA A 156 9.17 -6.53 -14.87
N ASP A 157 9.46 -5.60 -13.95
CA ASP A 157 8.43 -4.88 -13.20
C ASP A 157 7.59 -4.00 -14.14
N ALA A 158 8.25 -3.30 -15.07
CA ALA A 158 7.58 -2.47 -16.06
C ALA A 158 6.69 -3.30 -17.00
N ALA A 159 7.18 -4.44 -17.50
CA ALA A 159 6.39 -5.35 -18.33
C ALA A 159 5.17 -5.89 -17.57
N LEU A 160 5.36 -6.32 -16.32
CA LEU A 160 4.27 -6.80 -15.48
C LEU A 160 3.24 -5.69 -15.19
N ALA A 161 3.69 -4.46 -14.92
CA ALA A 161 2.79 -3.33 -14.71
C ALA A 161 1.92 -3.04 -15.94
N VAL A 162 2.48 -3.13 -17.15
CA VAL A 162 1.71 -2.98 -18.40
C VAL A 162 0.65 -4.07 -18.52
N THR A 163 1.00 -5.34 -18.30
CA THR A 163 0.04 -6.46 -18.33
C THR A 163 -1.07 -6.27 -17.31
N LEU A 164 -0.72 -5.95 -16.06
CA LEU A 164 -1.69 -5.75 -14.99
C LEU A 164 -2.59 -4.52 -15.22
N ALA A 165 -2.08 -3.46 -15.87
CA ALA A 165 -2.90 -2.31 -16.25
C ALA A 165 -3.96 -2.67 -17.30
N GLN A 166 -3.63 -3.58 -18.21
CA GLN A 166 -4.52 -4.03 -19.29
C GLN A 166 -5.55 -5.05 -18.80
N ASP A 167 -5.09 -6.07 -18.08
CA ASP A 167 -5.90 -7.23 -17.71
C ASP A 167 -6.60 -7.07 -16.35
N GLY A 168 -6.10 -6.18 -15.51
CA GLY A 168 -6.48 -6.09 -14.11
C GLY A 168 -6.02 -7.31 -13.29
N PRO A 169 -6.37 -7.35 -11.99
CA PRO A 169 -6.05 -8.50 -11.14
C PRO A 169 -6.85 -9.74 -11.57
N PRO A 170 -6.26 -10.96 -11.49
CA PRO A 170 -6.97 -12.19 -11.84
C PRO A 170 -8.25 -12.40 -11.04
N THR A 171 -9.33 -12.82 -11.68
CA THR A 171 -10.55 -13.27 -11.01
C THR A 171 -10.65 -14.79 -11.03
N GLU A 172 -11.08 -15.41 -9.92
CA GLU A 172 -11.37 -16.84 -9.92
C GLU A 172 -12.52 -17.13 -10.89
N LEU A 173 -12.31 -17.99 -11.88
CA LEU A 173 -13.39 -18.51 -12.71
C LEU A 173 -14.21 -19.43 -11.81
N VAL A 174 -15.39 -18.98 -11.37
CA VAL A 174 -16.34 -19.86 -10.68
C VAL A 174 -16.71 -20.95 -11.68
N GLY A 175 -16.23 -22.17 -11.44
CA GLY A 175 -16.62 -23.34 -12.21
C GLY A 175 -18.14 -23.52 -12.10
N ILE A 176 -18.81 -23.46 -13.25
CA ILE A 176 -20.21 -23.85 -13.42
C ILE A 176 -20.29 -25.37 -13.44
#